data_AF-A0A2I1FAV0-F1
#
_entry.id   AF-A0A2I1FAV0-F1
#
_cell.length_a   1.000
_cell.length_b   1.000
_cell.length_c   1.000
_cell.angle_alpha   90.00
_cell.angle_beta   90.00
_cell.angle_gamma   90.00
#
_symmetry.space_group_name_H-M   'P 1'
#
loop_
_entity.id
_entity.type
_entity.pdbx_description
1 polymer ?
#
loop_
_entity_poly.entity_id
_entity_poly.type
_entity_poly.pdbx_seq_one_letter_code
_entity_poly.pdbx_strand_id
1 'polypeptide(L)'
;MEDNGLGRAYEVVSTGIIIWKDIEKAQIKIIDSALRARYKRDNKFIKEYVSYVKKLQKEDKPNEYIRTVTIMLFPNEETYKKRINRYREWYENKKELLESVENLYKLYFELSKEERIITEEEINNTRDDLLREDYD
;
A
#
# COMPACT_ATOMS: atom_id res chain seq x y z
N MET A 1 51.88 -12.00 12.42
CA MET A 1 51.48 -11.28 11.20
C MET A 1 50.29 -12.03 10.65
N GLU A 2 49.18 -11.86 11.35
CA GLU A 2 48.04 -10.97 11.04
C GLU A 2 46.92 -11.80 10.41
N ASP A 3 46.25 -12.48 11.32
CA ASP A 3 44.79 -12.67 11.29
C ASP A 3 44.13 -11.29 11.20
N ASN A 4 43.34 -11.06 10.16
CA ASN A 4 42.42 -9.94 10.02
C ASN A 4 41.35 -10.28 8.97
N GLY A 5 40.36 -11.07 9.37
CA GLY A 5 39.17 -11.36 8.56
C GLY A 5 37.87 -11.29 9.34
N LEU A 6 37.82 -10.54 10.46
CA LEU A 6 36.58 -10.27 11.16
C LEU A 6 35.70 -9.29 10.36
N GLY A 7 34.47 -9.73 10.12
CA GLY A 7 33.31 -8.88 10.32
C GLY A 7 32.99 -7.90 9.21
N ARG A 8 32.30 -8.39 8.18
CA ARG A 8 31.29 -7.60 7.48
C ARG A 8 29.98 -8.39 7.38
N ALA A 9 29.33 -8.56 8.53
CA ALA A 9 27.87 -8.62 8.54
C ALA A 9 27.38 -7.22 8.15
N TYR A 10 27.12 -7.00 6.86
CA TYR A 10 26.40 -5.84 6.40
C TYR A 10 25.22 -6.33 5.58
N GLU A 11 24.10 -6.36 6.29
CA GLU A 11 22.74 -6.16 5.80
C GLU A 11 22.45 -6.80 4.45
N VAL A 12 21.84 -7.98 4.50
CA VAL A 12 20.87 -8.36 3.49
C VAL A 12 19.82 -7.24 3.50
N VAL A 13 20.00 -6.24 2.64
CA VAL A 13 18.89 -5.41 2.20
C VAL A 13 17.93 -6.43 1.61
N SER A 14 16.92 -6.80 2.38
CA SER A 14 15.81 -7.59 1.90
C SER A 14 15.07 -6.70 0.91
N THR A 15 15.60 -6.55 -0.31
CA THR A 15 14.84 -6.25 -1.51
C THR A 15 14.00 -7.48 -1.84
N GLY A 16 13.15 -7.86 -0.87
CA GLY A 16 12.09 -8.82 -1.08
C GLY A 16 11.13 -8.17 -2.04
N ILE A 17 10.84 -8.86 -3.14
CA ILE A 17 9.77 -8.49 -4.06
C ILE A 17 8.52 -8.22 -3.22
N ILE A 18 7.97 -7.00 -3.29
CA ILE A 18 6.73 -6.66 -2.58
C ILE A 18 5.61 -7.44 -3.27
N ILE A 19 4.93 -8.29 -2.51
CA ILE A 19 3.78 -9.06 -3.01
C ILE A 19 2.49 -8.57 -2.37
N TRP A 20 1.36 -8.95 -2.97
CA TRP A 20 0.03 -8.58 -2.50
C TRP A 20 -0.22 -8.93 -1.03
N LYS A 21 0.43 -9.98 -0.51
CA LYS A 21 0.36 -10.36 0.91
C LYS A 21 0.99 -9.34 1.86
N ASP A 22 2.03 -8.62 1.43
CA ASP A 22 2.63 -7.54 2.21
C ASP A 22 1.65 -6.36 2.32
N ILE A 23 0.96 -6.07 1.22
CA ILE A 23 -0.08 -5.05 1.15
C ILE A 23 -1.29 -5.42 2.01
N GLU A 24 -1.80 -6.64 1.88
CA GLU A 24 -2.90 -7.17 2.70
C GLU A 24 -2.57 -7.02 4.18
N LYS A 25 -1.37 -7.47 4.60
CA LYS A 25 -0.91 -7.36 5.98
C LYS A 25 -0.83 -5.91 6.45
N ALA A 26 -0.35 -5.00 5.62
CA ALA A 26 -0.27 -3.58 5.96
C ALA A 26 -1.67 -2.93 6.09
N GLN A 27 -2.63 -3.29 5.23
CA GLN A 27 -4.03 -2.85 5.36
C GLN A 27 -4.68 -3.39 6.64
N ILE A 28 -4.46 -4.67 6.98
CA ILE A 28 -4.95 -5.26 8.24
C ILE A 28 -4.36 -4.52 9.45
N LYS A 29 -3.08 -4.18 9.42
CA LYS A 29 -2.44 -3.43 10.50
C LYS A 29 -3.07 -2.04 10.71
N ILE A 30 -3.51 -1.37 9.64
CA ILE A 30 -4.26 -0.10 9.77
C ILE A 30 -5.60 -0.32 10.48
N ILE A 31 -6.32 -1.40 10.16
CA ILE A 31 -7.58 -1.77 10.84
C ILE A 31 -7.32 -1.97 12.34
N ASP A 32 -6.31 -2.77 12.69
CA ASP A 32 -5.93 -3.04 14.08
C ASP A 32 -5.59 -1.76 14.84
N SER A 33 -4.73 -0.91 14.25
CA SER A 33 -4.31 0.35 14.85
C SER A 33 -5.47 1.34 15.01
N ALA A 34 -6.42 1.37 14.07
CA ALA A 34 -7.62 2.19 14.18
C ALA A 34 -8.53 1.71 15.34
N LEU A 35 -8.69 0.40 15.50
CA LEU A 35 -9.45 -0.18 16.61
C LEU A 35 -8.78 0.12 17.96
N ARG A 36 -7.45 0.01 18.05
CA ARG A 36 -6.68 0.43 19.25
C ARG A 36 -6.86 1.92 19.55
N ALA A 37 -6.92 2.75 18.52
CA ALA A 37 -7.25 4.17 18.61
C ALA A 37 -8.74 4.47 18.87
N ARG A 38 -9.53 3.46 19.27
CA ARG A 38 -10.96 3.56 19.65
C ARG A 38 -11.90 3.98 18.52
N TYR A 39 -11.52 3.79 17.26
CA TYR A 39 -12.45 3.92 16.14
C TYR A 39 -13.52 2.83 16.27
N LYS A 40 -14.79 3.22 16.06
CA LYS A 40 -15.90 2.25 16.09
C LYS A 40 -15.85 1.35 14.85
N ARG A 41 -16.30 0.10 14.99
CA ARG A 41 -16.34 -0.90 13.89
C ARG A 41 -17.09 -0.44 12.64
N ASP A 42 -18.05 0.46 12.81
CA ASP A 42 -18.88 1.01 11.74
C ASP A 42 -18.30 2.29 11.12
N ASN A 43 -17.16 2.77 11.62
CA ASN A 43 -16.47 3.94 11.10
C ASN A 43 -16.10 3.74 9.62
N LYS A 44 -16.36 4.77 8.80
CA LYS A 44 -16.12 4.75 7.36
C LYS A 44 -14.67 4.37 7.01
N PHE A 45 -13.69 4.89 7.75
CA PHE A 45 -12.27 4.57 7.55
C PHE A 45 -11.99 3.07 7.73
N ILE A 46 -12.50 2.46 8.81
CA ILE A 46 -12.33 1.02 9.03
C ILE A 46 -13.01 0.21 7.93
N LYS A 47 -14.24 0.57 7.56
CA LYS A 47 -14.99 -0.13 6.49
C LYS A 47 -14.26 -0.07 5.15
N GLU A 48 -13.62 1.05 4.85
CA GLU A 48 -12.85 1.24 3.63
C GLU A 48 -11.66 0.27 3.56
N TYR A 49 -10.84 0.19 4.61
CA TYR A 49 -9.72 -0.76 4.64
C TYR A 49 -10.17 -2.24 4.66
N VAL A 50 -11.28 -2.55 5.34
CA VAL A 50 -11.89 -3.89 5.26
C VAL A 50 -12.32 -4.21 3.83
N SER A 51 -12.87 -3.25 3.10
CA SER A 51 -13.24 -3.41 1.69
C SER A 51 -12.01 -3.67 0.82
N TYR A 52 -10.92 -2.91 1.02
CA TYR A 52 -9.67 -3.10 0.29
C TYR A 52 -9.08 -4.50 0.49
N VAL A 53 -9.05 -5.00 1.73
CA VAL A 53 -8.59 -6.36 2.03
C VAL A 53 -9.44 -7.41 1.31
N LYS A 54 -10.78 -7.28 1.41
CA LYS A 54 -11.71 -8.21 0.77
C LYS A 54 -11.62 -8.19 -0.75
N LYS A 55 -11.45 -7.00 -1.34
CA LYS A 55 -11.26 -6.87 -2.79
C LYS A 55 -9.98 -7.57 -3.21
N LEU A 56 -8.86 -7.24 -2.57
CA LEU A 56 -7.57 -7.84 -2.87
C LEU A 56 -7.56 -9.38 -2.75
N GLN A 57 -8.26 -9.94 -1.77
CA GLN A 57 -8.41 -11.39 -1.59
C GLN A 57 -9.22 -12.10 -2.68
N LYS A 58 -10.09 -11.36 -3.38
CA LYS A 58 -10.98 -11.88 -4.43
C LYS A 58 -10.40 -11.72 -5.84
N GLU A 59 -9.34 -10.94 -6.00
CA GLU A 59 -8.69 -10.77 -7.31
C GLU A 59 -8.06 -12.09 -7.76
N ASP A 60 -8.27 -12.47 -9.01
CA ASP A 60 -7.64 -13.66 -9.61
C ASP A 60 -6.12 -13.50 -9.71
N LYS A 61 -5.67 -12.25 -9.89
CA LYS A 61 -4.27 -11.87 -10.05
C LYS A 61 -3.90 -10.70 -9.12
N PRO A 62 -3.85 -10.93 -7.80
CA PRO A 62 -3.77 -9.86 -6.81
C PRO A 62 -2.45 -9.05 -6.88
N ASN A 63 -1.35 -9.66 -7.34
CA ASN A 63 -0.09 -8.97 -7.60
C ASN A 63 -0.19 -8.01 -8.81
N GLU A 64 -0.84 -8.43 -9.90
CA GLU A 64 -1.01 -7.57 -11.07
C GLU A 64 -1.98 -6.42 -10.77
N TYR A 65 -3.08 -6.73 -10.08
CA TYR A 65 -4.05 -5.75 -9.61
C TYR A 65 -3.40 -4.66 -8.76
N ILE A 66 -2.65 -5.04 -7.72
CA ILE A 66 -2.10 -4.05 -6.81
C ILE A 66 -1.06 -3.16 -7.48
N ARG A 67 -0.25 -3.72 -8.39
CA ARG A 67 0.69 -2.94 -9.22
C ARG A 67 -0.03 -1.90 -10.07
N THR A 68 -1.12 -2.29 -10.75
CA THR A 68 -1.93 -1.37 -11.55
C THR A 68 -2.45 -0.22 -10.69
N VAL A 69 -3.05 -0.56 -9.54
CA VAL A 69 -3.59 0.44 -8.60
C VAL A 69 -2.51 1.39 -8.10
N THR A 70 -1.32 0.89 -7.74
CA THR A 70 -0.26 1.73 -7.16
C THR A 70 0.33 2.71 -8.17
N ILE A 71 0.48 2.30 -9.44
CA ILE A 71 0.96 3.20 -10.50
C ILE A 71 -0.04 4.33 -10.74
N MET A 72 -1.34 4.03 -10.78
CA MET A 72 -2.39 5.03 -10.92
C MET A 72 -2.48 5.95 -9.69
N LEU A 73 -2.25 5.41 -8.50
CA LEU A 73 -2.33 6.15 -7.25
C LEU A 73 -1.17 7.12 -7.05
N PHE A 74 0.02 6.75 -7.53
CA PHE A 74 1.27 7.51 -7.36
C PHE A 74 2.02 7.64 -8.69
N PRO A 75 1.50 8.45 -9.63
CA PRO A 75 2.16 8.67 -10.93
C PRO A 75 3.51 9.40 -10.79
N ASN A 76 3.76 10.05 -9.65
CA ASN A 76 5.01 10.72 -9.33
C ASN A 76 5.22 10.85 -7.81
N GLU A 77 6.46 11.14 -7.42
CA GLU A 77 6.85 11.30 -6.02
C GLU A 77 6.12 12.48 -5.32
N GLU A 78 5.77 13.54 -6.06
CA GLU A 78 5.05 14.68 -5.49
C GLU A 78 3.65 14.28 -5.00
N THR A 79 2.96 13.42 -5.75
CA THR A 79 1.64 12.89 -5.37
C THR A 79 1.74 12.08 -4.09
N TYR A 80 2.77 11.25 -3.95
CA TYR A 80 3.06 10.51 -2.72
C TYR A 80 3.33 11.45 -1.53
N LYS A 81 4.24 12.43 -1.69
CA LYS A 81 4.60 13.40 -0.64
C LYS A 81 3.39 14.19 -0.14
N LYS A 82 2.55 14.71 -1.05
CA LYS A 82 1.31 15.42 -0.69
C LYS A 82 0.37 14.55 0.15
N ARG A 83 0.27 13.27 -0.19
CA ARG A 83 -0.64 12.32 0.49
C ARG A 83 -0.15 11.97 1.88
N ILE A 84 1.14 11.66 2.04
CA ILE A 84 1.75 11.39 3.34
C ILE A 84 1.68 12.59 4.28
N ASN A 85 1.94 13.81 3.78
CA ASN A 85 1.87 15.01 4.61
C ASN A 85 0.45 15.22 5.17
N ARG A 86 -0.60 15.01 4.38
CA ARG A 86 -1.98 15.06 4.88
C ARG A 86 -2.26 14.03 5.96
N TYR A 87 -1.77 12.81 5.83
CA TYR A 87 -1.97 11.79 6.86
C TYR A 87 -1.21 12.11 8.15
N ARG A 88 -0.01 12.69 8.05
CA ARG A 88 0.74 13.19 9.21
C ARG A 88 -0.06 14.24 9.97
N GLU A 89 -0.69 15.18 9.28
CA GLU A 89 -1.57 16.19 9.90
C GLU A 89 -2.82 15.54 10.53
N TRP A 90 -3.51 14.64 9.83
CA TRP A 90 -4.75 14.03 10.34
C TRP A 90 -4.55 13.07 11.53
N TYR A 91 -3.40 12.42 11.57
CA TYR A 91 -3.10 11.37 12.55
C TYR A 91 -1.91 11.70 13.46
N GLU A 92 -1.52 12.98 13.55
CA GLU A 92 -0.40 13.46 14.39
C GLU A 92 -0.48 12.90 15.82
N ASN A 93 -1.68 12.92 16.42
CA ASN A 93 -1.93 12.45 17.78
C ASN A 93 -2.21 10.94 17.89
N LYS A 94 -2.08 10.18 16.79
CA LYS A 94 -2.39 8.74 16.71
C LYS A 94 -1.20 7.96 16.16
N LYS A 95 -0.08 7.99 16.89
CA LYS A 95 1.23 7.48 16.46
C LYS A 95 1.18 6.09 15.80
N GLU A 96 0.57 5.09 16.45
CA GLU A 96 0.51 3.72 15.90
C GLU A 96 -0.29 3.64 14.59
N LEU A 97 -1.39 4.39 14.50
CA LEU A 97 -2.20 4.48 13.27
C LEU A 97 -1.42 5.19 12.17
N LEU A 98 -0.77 6.31 12.48
CA LEU A 98 0.04 7.05 11.54
C LEU A 98 1.17 6.18 10.98
N GLU A 99 1.94 5.50 11.84
CA GLU A 99 3.00 4.58 11.42
C GLU A 99 2.48 3.46 10.51
N SER A 100 1.28 2.94 10.80
CA SER A 100 0.65 1.89 9.98
C SER A 100 0.24 2.42 8.59
N VAL A 101 -0.30 3.64 8.54
CA VAL A 101 -0.66 4.32 7.29
C VAL A 101 0.59 4.66 6.47
N GLU A 102 1.61 5.25 7.08
CA GLU A 102 2.87 5.57 6.39
C GLU A 102 3.53 4.31 5.82
N ASN A 103 3.51 3.20 6.55
CA ASN A 103 4.06 1.94 6.07
C ASN A 103 3.34 1.42 4.82
N LEU A 104 2.00 1.39 4.82
CA LEU A 104 1.25 0.96 3.63
C LEU A 104 1.56 1.84 2.41
N TYR A 105 1.56 3.16 2.62
CA TYR A 105 1.74 4.11 1.52
C TYR A 105 3.18 4.10 0.99
N LYS A 106 4.16 3.81 1.84
CA LYS A 106 5.53 3.53 1.41
C LYS A 106 5.58 2.29 0.51
N LEU A 107 4.91 1.19 0.89
CA LEU A 107 4.86 -0.02 0.05
C LEU A 107 4.21 0.26 -1.30
N TYR A 108 3.13 1.05 -1.32
CA TYR A 108 2.50 1.48 -2.57
C TYR A 108 3.42 2.33 -3.44
N PHE A 109 4.18 3.24 -2.84
CA PHE A 109 5.11 4.09 -3.59
C PHE A 109 6.30 3.31 -4.14
N GLU A 110 6.82 2.31 -3.42
CA GLU A 110 7.86 1.45 -3.97
C GLU A 110 7.32 0.57 -5.10
N LEU A 111 6.11 0.01 -4.96
CA LEU A 111 5.43 -0.73 -6.03
C LEU A 111 5.14 0.15 -7.25
N SER A 112 4.79 1.43 -7.07
CA SER A 112 4.49 2.33 -8.19
C SER A 112 5.72 2.70 -9.02
N LYS A 113 6.93 2.53 -8.47
CA LYS A 113 8.20 2.72 -9.19
C LYS A 113 8.61 1.49 -9.98
N GLU A 114 8.01 0.33 -9.73
CA GLU A 114 8.28 -0.87 -10.54
C GLU A 114 7.89 -0.55 -11.99
N GLU A 115 8.86 -0.61 -12.90
CA GLU A 115 8.70 -0.24 -14.29
C GLU A 115 7.73 -1.23 -14.97
N ARG A 116 6.52 -0.77 -15.28
CA ARG A 116 5.54 -1.50 -16.08
C ARG A 116 5.20 -0.67 -17.30
N ILE A 117 5.42 -1.23 -18.48
CA ILE A 117 4.78 -0.74 -19.70
C ILE A 117 3.29 -1.03 -19.53
N ILE A 118 2.49 -0.02 -19.19
CA ILE A 118 1.04 -0.16 -19.17
C ILE A 118 0.58 -0.33 -20.62
N THR A 119 -0.12 -1.42 -20.89
CA THR A 119 -0.65 -1.70 -22.23
C THR A 119 -1.98 -0.99 -22.43
N GLU A 120 -2.33 -0.71 -23.68
CA GLU A 120 -3.61 -0.08 -24.04
C GLU A 120 -4.82 -0.93 -23.59
N GLU A 121 -4.68 -2.26 -23.57
CA GLU A 121 -5.69 -3.19 -23.08
C GLU A 121 -5.96 -3.00 -21.58
N GLU A 122 -4.92 -2.83 -20.76
CA GLU A 122 -5.06 -2.59 -19.32
C GLU A 122 -5.71 -1.23 -19.02
N ILE A 123 -5.41 -0.22 -19.83
CA ILE A 123 -6.06 1.09 -19.77
C ILE A 123 -7.55 0.95 -20.08
N ASN A 124 -7.89 0.25 -21.17
CA ASN A 124 -9.27 0.03 -21.58
C ASN A 124 -10.07 -0.77 -20.54
N ASN A 125 -9.52 -1.88 -20.04
CA ASN A 125 -10.18 -2.70 -19.01
C ASN A 125 -10.40 -1.90 -17.71
N THR A 126 -9.39 -1.14 -17.26
CA THR A 126 -9.55 -0.31 -16.06
C THR A 126 -10.58 0.79 -16.26
N ARG A 127 -10.58 1.46 -17.43
CA ARG A 127 -11.60 2.45 -17.76
C ARG A 127 -12.99 1.83 -17.74
N ASP A 128 -13.16 0.67 -18.36
CA ASP A 128 -14.44 -0.02 -18.42
C ASP A 128 -14.91 -0.46 -17.03
N ASP A 129 -14.01 -0.92 -16.16
CA ASP A 129 -14.33 -1.22 -14.76
C ASP A 129 -14.71 0.03 -13.95
N LEU A 130 -14.01 1.16 -14.16
CA LEU A 130 -14.34 2.44 -13.51
C LEU A 130 -15.68 2.99 -13.99
N LEU A 131 -16.05 2.75 -15.25
CA LEU A 131 -17.31 3.16 -15.84
C LEU A 131 -18.46 2.16 -15.57
N ARG A 132 -18.17 1.02 -14.93
CA ARG A 132 -19.17 -0.02 -14.62
C ARG A 132 -19.98 0.24 -13.35
N GLU A 133 -19.63 1.23 -12.51
CA GLU A 133 -20.42 1.60 -11.33
C GLU A 133 -21.20 2.90 -11.54
N ASP A 134 -22.40 2.75 -12.12
CA ASP A 134 -23.60 3.56 -11.86
C ASP A 134 -24.82 2.65 -12.09
N TYR A 135 -25.11 1.71 -11.18
CA TYR A 135 -26.44 1.12 -10.98
C TYR A 135 -26.54 0.50 -9.58
N ASP A 136 -27.20 1.25 -8.69
CA ASP A 136 -27.84 0.92 -7.37
C ASP A 136 -27.22 -0.13 -6.43
#